data_AF-T1AGA9-F1
#
_entry.id   AF-T1AGA9-F1
#
_cell.length_a   1.000
_cell.length_b   1.000
_cell.length_c   1.000
_cell.angle_alpha   90.00
_cell.angle_beta   90.00
_cell.angle_gamma   90.00
#
_symmetry.space_group_name_H-M   'P 1'
#
loop_
_entity.id
_entity.type
_entity.pdbx_description
1 polymer ?
#
loop_
_entity_poly.entity_id
_entity_poly.type
_entity_poly.pdbx_seq_one_letter_code
_entity_poly.pdbx_strand_id
1 'polypeptide(L)'
;MIPLLGEVMSVGAVCGPDYLKQRNGRSHEFLFETLRQNPALWSRLEHAVLIDNEVRVTGNYSYDSSTIGGPGWILVGDAFAFLDPVFSSGVYLAMSGAEQAAVVVDAALREPAREMKMQQHLEKRLRRGMRRFAFFIYRFNSPAMQHIFRYPHNVWKVEQGIISMLAG
;
A
#
# COMPACT_ATOMS: atom_id res chain seq x y z
N MET A 1 1.82 10.45 -7.90
CA MET A 1 1.19 11.79 -7.93
C MET A 1 -0.30 11.59 -7.76
N ILE A 2 -0.90 12.22 -6.76
CA ILE A 2 -2.33 12.11 -6.45
C ILE A 2 -2.88 13.53 -6.32
N PRO A 3 -3.72 14.02 -7.26
CA PRO A 3 -4.33 15.33 -7.16
C PRO A 3 -5.34 15.37 -6.00
N LEU A 4 -5.33 16.47 -5.26
CA LEU A 4 -6.25 16.78 -4.16
C LEU A 4 -7.05 18.04 -4.50
N LEU A 5 -8.00 18.39 -3.64
CA LEU A 5 -8.76 19.64 -3.79
C LEU A 5 -7.85 20.87 -3.59
N GLY A 6 -8.23 21.99 -4.20
CA GLY A 6 -7.58 23.29 -3.97
C GLY A 6 -6.19 23.43 -4.61
N GLU A 7 -6.00 22.90 -5.83
CA GLU A 7 -4.71 22.95 -6.57
C GLU A 7 -3.55 22.25 -5.85
N VAL A 8 -3.86 21.37 -4.90
CA VAL A 8 -2.88 20.59 -4.15
C VAL A 8 -2.61 19.25 -4.85
N MET A 9 -1.37 18.80 -4.85
CA MET A 9 -0.99 17.47 -5.31
C MET A 9 -0.10 16.78 -4.29
N SER A 10 -0.48 15.56 -3.89
CA SER A 10 0.41 14.68 -3.14
C SER A 10 1.43 14.04 -4.09
N VAL A 11 2.71 14.27 -3.78
CA VAL A 11 3.85 13.77 -4.56
C VAL A 11 4.81 13.05 -3.62
N GLY A 12 5.20 11.84 -3.99
CA GLY A 12 6.16 11.04 -3.24
C GLY A 12 6.99 10.19 -4.19
N ALA A 13 8.21 9.89 -3.77
CA ALA A 13 9.11 8.96 -4.44
C ALA A 13 9.23 7.69 -3.58
N VAL A 14 8.94 6.53 -4.18
CA VAL A 14 9.17 5.22 -3.56
C VAL A 14 10.44 4.65 -4.15
N CYS A 15 11.44 4.41 -3.30
CA CYS A 15 12.79 4.06 -3.72
C CYS A 15 13.26 2.77 -3.05
N GLY A 16 14.13 2.03 -3.73
CA GLY A 16 14.85 0.93 -3.10
C GLY A 16 15.77 1.42 -1.99
N PRO A 17 16.06 0.57 -0.98
CA PRO A 17 16.83 0.96 0.20
C PRO A 17 18.24 1.46 -0.15
N ASP A 18 18.89 0.89 -1.17
CA ASP A 18 20.25 1.29 -1.55
C ASP A 18 20.30 2.65 -2.26
N TYR A 19 19.24 3.04 -2.96
CA TYR A 19 19.11 4.39 -3.50
C TYR A 19 18.82 5.39 -2.38
N LEU A 20 17.94 5.03 -1.44
CA LEU A 20 17.62 5.89 -0.29
C LEU A 20 18.84 6.16 0.60
N LYS A 21 19.77 5.20 0.73
CA LYS A 21 21.05 5.36 1.45
C LYS A 21 22.00 6.39 0.82
N GLN A 22 21.82 6.72 -0.47
CA GLN A 22 22.62 7.74 -1.16
C GLN A 22 22.18 9.16 -0.81
N ARG A 23 21.07 9.32 -0.08
CA ARG A 23 20.57 10.61 0.39
C ARG A 23 21.63 11.32 1.22
N ASN A 24 22.13 12.43 0.70
CA ASN A 24 22.93 13.41 1.41
C ASN A 24 22.12 14.71 1.54
N GLY A 25 22.27 15.45 2.64
CA GLY A 25 21.56 16.72 2.84
C GLY A 25 20.12 16.58 3.33
N ARG A 26 19.25 17.54 2.98
CA ARG A 26 17.87 17.64 3.48
C ARG A 26 16.91 16.75 2.68
N SER A 27 15.87 16.23 3.34
CA SER A 27 14.89 15.33 2.71
C SER A 27 14.20 15.92 1.47
N HIS A 28 13.94 17.24 1.44
CA HIS A 28 13.32 17.89 0.28
C HIS A 28 14.27 18.03 -0.92
N GLU A 29 15.58 18.21 -0.68
CA GLU A 29 16.58 18.30 -1.75
C GLU A 29 16.64 16.96 -2.48
N PHE A 30 16.78 15.87 -1.71
CA PHE A 30 16.78 14.52 -2.23
C PHE A 30 15.50 14.19 -3.01
N LEU A 31 14.32 14.52 -2.46
CA LEU A 31 13.06 14.32 -3.16
C LEU A 31 13.06 15.06 -4.52
N PHE A 32 13.46 16.33 -4.55
CA PHE A 32 13.46 17.11 -5.79
C PHE A 32 14.49 16.61 -6.80
N GLU A 33 15.68 16.19 -6.36
CA GLU A 33 16.66 15.54 -7.22
C GLU A 33 16.11 14.25 -7.83
N THR A 34 15.45 13.41 -7.04
CA THR A 34 14.79 12.19 -7.54
C THR A 34 13.68 12.51 -8.54
N LEU A 35 12.83 13.50 -8.26
CA LEU A 35 11.72 13.87 -9.16
C LEU A 35 12.24 14.44 -10.50
N ARG A 36 13.35 15.19 -10.50
CA ARG A 36 13.98 15.71 -11.72
C ARG A 36 14.51 14.64 -12.66
N GLN A 37 14.76 13.42 -12.18
CA GLN A 37 15.18 12.30 -13.03
C GLN A 37 14.09 11.87 -14.04
N ASN A 38 12.84 12.30 -13.83
CA ASN A 38 11.74 12.08 -14.77
C ASN A 38 11.26 13.43 -15.36
N PRO A 39 11.73 13.83 -16.56
CA PRO A 39 11.40 15.13 -17.16
C PRO A 39 9.90 15.38 -17.34
N ALA A 40 9.12 14.35 -17.69
CA ALA A 40 7.68 14.46 -17.89
C ALA A 40 6.89 14.65 -16.59
N LEU A 41 7.45 14.20 -15.46
CA LEU A 41 6.93 14.51 -14.14
C LEU A 41 7.36 15.90 -13.69
N TRP A 42 8.63 16.27 -13.90
CA TRP A 42 9.19 17.54 -13.44
C TRP A 42 8.52 18.75 -14.12
N SER A 43 8.19 18.66 -15.41
CA SER A 43 7.47 19.72 -16.11
C SER A 43 6.11 20.05 -15.48
N ARG A 44 5.50 19.13 -14.73
CA ARG A 44 4.24 19.37 -14.00
C ARG A 44 4.45 20.02 -12.64
N LEU A 45 5.68 20.02 -12.14
CA LEU A 45 6.03 20.49 -10.78
C LEU A 45 6.94 21.73 -10.80
N GLU A 46 7.41 22.19 -11.96
CA GLU A 46 8.40 23.28 -12.07
C GLU A 46 7.95 24.60 -11.44
N HIS A 47 6.65 24.84 -11.36
CA HIS A 47 6.04 26.01 -10.73
C HIS A 47 5.34 25.70 -9.40
N ALA A 48 5.38 24.44 -8.95
CA ALA A 48 4.76 24.03 -7.70
C ALA A 48 5.57 24.52 -6.50
N VAL A 49 4.87 24.95 -5.45
CA VAL A 49 5.48 25.33 -4.17
C VAL A 49 5.22 24.22 -3.15
N LEU A 50 6.26 23.84 -2.42
CA LEU A 50 6.12 22.86 -1.35
C LEU A 50 5.30 23.45 -0.19
N ILE A 51 4.18 22.82 0.13
CA ILE A 51 3.32 23.20 1.25
C ILE A 51 4.06 22.93 2.57
N ASP A 52 4.01 23.90 3.48
CA ASP A 52 4.63 23.86 4.82
C ASP A 52 6.15 23.59 4.85
N ASN A 53 6.81 23.63 3.69
CA ASN A 53 8.22 23.30 3.51
C ASN A 53 8.64 21.95 4.13
N GLU A 54 7.70 21.00 4.22
CA GLU A 54 7.89 19.72 4.90
C GLU A 54 7.95 18.57 3.89
N VAL A 55 8.93 17.67 4.07
CA VAL A 55 8.97 16.37 3.38
C VAL A 55 9.10 15.28 4.43
N ARG A 56 8.08 14.41 4.48
CA ARG A 56 8.05 13.24 5.35
C ARG A 56 8.77 12.08 4.68
N VAL A 57 9.54 11.34 5.48
CA VAL A 57 10.26 10.15 5.02
C VAL A 57 9.84 8.99 5.90
N THR A 58 9.45 7.90 5.26
CA THR A 58 9.16 6.63 5.92
C THR A 58 9.91 5.52 5.22
N GLY A 59 10.41 4.56 5.99
CA GLY A 59 11.13 3.39 5.52
C GLY A 59 10.75 2.19 6.39
N ASN A 60 11.07 0.97 5.93
CA ASN A 60 10.70 -0.27 6.62
C ASN A 60 9.19 -0.37 6.94
N TYR A 61 8.36 0.16 6.05
CA TYR A 61 6.91 0.17 6.22
C TYR A 61 6.25 -1.19 5.93
N SER A 62 6.93 -2.12 5.25
CA SER A 62 6.39 -3.45 4.97
C SER A 62 6.59 -4.38 6.17
N TYR A 63 5.50 -4.89 6.75
CA TYR A 63 5.53 -5.81 7.89
C TYR A 63 4.22 -6.60 8.01
N ASP A 64 4.26 -7.67 8.79
CA ASP A 64 3.08 -8.37 9.28
C ASP A 64 3.27 -8.80 10.74
N SER A 65 2.19 -8.76 11.50
CA SER A 65 2.15 -9.24 12.88
C SER A 65 2.11 -10.76 12.91
N SER A 66 2.66 -11.37 13.96
CA SER A 66 2.68 -12.83 14.14
C SER A 66 1.30 -13.43 14.42
N THR A 67 0.38 -12.65 14.95
CA THR A 67 -1.02 -13.00 15.22
C THR A 67 -1.92 -11.83 14.85
N ILE A 68 -3.20 -12.11 14.52
CA ILE A 68 -4.20 -11.05 14.36
C ILE A 68 -4.73 -10.54 15.71
N GLY A 69 -4.60 -11.31 16.78
CA GLY A 69 -5.33 -11.03 18.02
C GLY A 69 -5.02 -12.00 19.15
N GLY A 70 -5.73 -11.79 20.25
CA GLY A 70 -5.72 -12.65 21.43
C GLY A 70 -6.94 -12.35 22.30
N PRO A 71 -6.99 -12.89 23.54
CA PRO A 71 -8.15 -12.70 24.41
C PRO A 71 -8.44 -11.23 24.67
N GLY A 72 -9.59 -10.75 24.20
CA GLY A 72 -10.07 -9.37 24.41
C GLY A 72 -9.47 -8.32 23.48
N TRP A 73 -8.69 -8.69 22.45
CA TRP A 73 -8.12 -7.72 21.51
C TRP A 73 -7.92 -8.29 20.10
N ILE A 74 -7.97 -7.40 19.10
CA ILE A 74 -7.75 -7.73 17.70
C ILE A 74 -7.09 -6.57 16.98
N LEU A 75 -6.19 -6.87 16.03
CA LEU A 75 -5.48 -5.92 15.19
C LEU A 75 -6.26 -5.67 13.91
N VAL A 76 -6.26 -4.42 13.45
CA VAL A 76 -6.98 -3.98 12.25
C VAL A 76 -6.09 -3.03 11.45
N GLY A 77 -6.15 -3.15 10.12
CA GLY A 77 -5.36 -2.33 9.20
C GLY A 77 -3.86 -2.47 9.43
N ASP A 78 -3.17 -1.34 9.43
CA ASP A 78 -1.72 -1.28 9.61
C ASP A 78 -1.28 -1.91 10.94
N ALA A 79 -2.11 -1.91 11.99
CA ALA A 79 -1.76 -2.62 13.23
C ALA A 79 -1.51 -4.13 13.01
N PHE A 80 -2.16 -4.74 12.00
CA PHE A 80 -1.93 -6.13 11.64
C PHE A 80 -0.82 -6.28 10.62
N ALA A 81 -0.87 -5.54 9.51
CA ALA A 81 0.11 -5.65 8.43
C ALA A 81 0.03 -4.47 7.45
N PHE A 82 1.16 -4.15 6.82
CA PHE A 82 1.26 -3.24 5.69
C PHE A 82 2.16 -3.86 4.61
N LEU A 83 1.74 -3.78 3.35
CA LEU A 83 2.48 -4.37 2.23
C LEU A 83 3.34 -3.33 1.52
N ASP A 84 2.72 -2.50 0.69
CA ASP A 84 3.40 -1.50 -0.13
C ASP A 84 2.38 -0.44 -0.60
N PRO A 85 2.77 0.83 -0.79
CA PRO A 85 1.89 1.85 -1.34
C PRO A 85 1.47 1.59 -2.80
N VAL A 86 2.18 0.72 -3.54
CA VAL A 86 1.81 0.32 -4.90
C VAL A 86 0.40 -0.27 -4.88
N PHE A 87 -0.46 0.28 -5.74
CA PHE A 87 -1.90 -0.01 -5.86
C PHE A 87 -2.83 0.59 -4.80
N SER A 88 -2.35 1.44 -3.88
CA SER A 88 -3.21 2.18 -2.93
C SER A 88 -4.19 1.30 -2.13
N SER A 89 -3.81 0.04 -1.85
CA SER A 89 -4.70 -0.96 -1.24
C SER A 89 -4.85 -0.84 0.27
N GLY A 90 -3.97 -0.09 0.96
CA GLY A 90 -3.89 -0.05 2.42
C GLY A 90 -5.20 0.34 3.11
N VAL A 91 -5.83 1.44 2.68
CA VAL A 91 -7.10 1.92 3.27
C VAL A 91 -8.23 0.91 3.04
N TYR A 92 -8.32 0.33 1.83
CA TYR A 92 -9.32 -0.70 1.53
C TYR A 92 -9.12 -1.94 2.40
N LEU A 93 -7.89 -2.45 2.51
CA LEU A 93 -7.57 -3.61 3.34
C LEU A 93 -7.87 -3.35 4.82
N ALA A 94 -7.57 -2.14 5.30
CA ALA A 94 -7.88 -1.72 6.65
C ALA A 94 -9.40 -1.70 6.91
N MET A 95 -10.18 -1.06 6.03
CA MET A 95 -11.63 -0.95 6.18
C MET A 95 -12.33 -2.31 6.03
N SER A 96 -11.99 -3.08 4.99
CA SER A 96 -12.52 -4.43 4.77
C SER A 96 -12.16 -5.38 5.91
N GLY A 97 -10.93 -5.27 6.43
CA GLY A 97 -10.49 -6.00 7.62
C GLY A 97 -11.25 -5.58 8.88
N ALA A 98 -11.51 -4.29 9.06
CA ALA A 98 -12.26 -3.74 10.19
C ALA A 98 -13.70 -4.25 10.22
N GLU A 99 -14.39 -4.27 9.09
CA GLU A 99 -15.76 -4.79 8.97
C GLU A 99 -15.83 -6.26 9.41
N GLN A 100 -14.88 -7.07 8.94
CA GLN A 100 -14.81 -8.48 9.31
C GLN A 100 -14.41 -8.69 10.78
N ALA A 101 -13.51 -7.85 11.30
CA ALA A 101 -13.13 -7.86 12.71
C ALA A 101 -14.31 -7.49 13.61
N ALA A 102 -15.15 -6.54 13.21
CA ALA A 102 -16.35 -6.17 13.96
C ALA A 102 -17.32 -7.35 14.12
N VAL A 103 -17.52 -8.17 13.07
CA VAL A 103 -18.32 -9.41 13.15
C VAL A 103 -17.70 -10.41 14.14
N VAL A 104 -16.37 -10.54 14.14
CA VAL A 104 -15.67 -11.43 15.10
C VAL A 104 -15.83 -10.94 16.54
N VAL A 105 -15.67 -9.64 16.79
CA VAL A 105 -15.81 -9.03 18.12
C VAL A 105 -17.26 -9.19 18.62
N ASP A 106 -18.24 -8.86 17.79
CA ASP A 106 -19.66 -8.99 18.11
C ASP A 106 -20.05 -10.43 18.47
N ALA A 107 -19.52 -11.42 17.73
CA ALA A 107 -19.72 -12.84 18.05
C ALA A 107 -18.97 -13.26 19.32
N ALA A 108 -17.74 -12.79 19.53
CA ALA A 108 -16.92 -13.12 20.71
C ALA A 108 -17.53 -12.57 22.01
N LEU A 109 -18.15 -11.40 21.97
CA LEU A 109 -18.85 -10.83 23.12
C LEU A 109 -20.07 -11.66 23.56
N ARG A 110 -20.71 -12.38 22.63
CA ARG A 110 -21.83 -13.29 22.93
C ARG A 110 -21.37 -14.71 23.28
N GLU A 111 -20.33 -15.20 22.62
CA GLU A 111 -19.79 -16.54 22.79
C GLU A 111 -18.26 -16.50 23.01
N PRO A 112 -17.77 -16.07 24.20
CA PRO A 112 -16.33 -15.87 24.45
C PRO A 112 -15.47 -17.11 24.21
N ALA A 113 -16.02 -18.31 24.44
CA ALA A 113 -15.35 -19.58 24.20
C ALA A 113 -14.94 -19.80 22.72
N ARG A 114 -15.53 -19.05 21.78
CA ARG A 114 -15.25 -19.14 20.34
C ARG A 114 -14.28 -18.09 19.83
N GLU A 115 -13.92 -17.09 20.64
CA GLU A 115 -13.12 -15.92 20.24
C GLU A 115 -11.86 -16.32 19.46
N MET A 116 -11.00 -17.14 20.07
CA MET A 116 -9.74 -17.58 19.47
C MET A 116 -9.95 -18.26 18.11
N LYS A 117 -10.98 -19.11 17.99
CA LYS A 117 -11.29 -19.82 16.74
C LYS A 117 -11.74 -18.86 15.64
N MET A 118 -12.52 -17.84 16.00
CA MET A 118 -13.02 -16.82 15.07
C MET A 118 -11.90 -15.87 14.62
N GLN A 119 -11.05 -15.43 15.54
CA GLN A 119 -9.85 -14.64 15.23
C GLN A 119 -8.92 -15.41 14.27
N GLN A 120 -8.62 -16.68 14.55
CA GLN A 120 -7.79 -17.51 13.65
C GLN A 120 -8.41 -17.69 12.26
N HIS A 121 -9.74 -17.77 12.16
CA HIS A 121 -10.41 -17.84 10.87
C HIS A 121 -10.25 -16.54 10.09
N LEU A 122 -10.44 -15.40 10.75
CA LEU A 122 -10.25 -14.09 10.15
C LEU A 122 -8.79 -13.89 9.71
N GLU A 123 -7.82 -14.25 10.55
CA GLU A 123 -6.40 -14.17 10.21
C GLU A 123 -6.07 -14.93 8.92
N LYS A 124 -6.54 -16.18 8.81
CA LYS A 124 -6.34 -17.00 7.60
C LYS A 124 -6.93 -16.33 6.36
N ARG A 125 -8.09 -15.68 6.49
CA ARG A 125 -8.75 -14.96 5.39
C ARG A 125 -7.96 -13.70 5.00
N LEU A 126 -7.59 -12.85 5.95
CA LEU A 126 -6.83 -11.62 5.68
C LEU A 126 -5.46 -11.94 5.08
N ARG A 127 -4.71 -12.90 5.65
CA ARG A 127 -3.43 -13.35 5.09
C ARG A 127 -3.56 -13.88 3.66
N ARG A 128 -4.65 -14.57 3.33
CA ARG A 128 -4.91 -15.03 1.96
C ARG A 128 -5.15 -13.85 1.01
N GLY A 129 -5.91 -12.84 1.44
CA GLY A 129 -6.10 -11.60 0.68
C GLY A 129 -4.77 -10.88 0.42
N MET A 130 -4.00 -10.64 1.48
CA MET A 130 -2.69 -9.98 1.39
C MET A 130 -1.71 -10.71 0.47
N ARG A 131 -1.67 -12.04 0.48
CA ARG A 131 -0.81 -12.81 -0.44
C ARG A 131 -1.12 -12.55 -1.91
N ARG A 132 -2.37 -12.26 -2.26
CA ARG A 132 -2.75 -11.92 -3.64
C ARG A 132 -2.14 -10.57 -4.01
N PHE A 133 -2.32 -9.54 -3.18
CA PHE A 133 -1.69 -8.23 -3.41
C PHE A 133 -0.16 -8.33 -3.46
N ALA A 134 0.45 -9.04 -2.50
CA ALA A 134 1.90 -9.27 -2.45
C ALA A 134 2.43 -9.89 -3.75
N PHE A 135 1.73 -10.88 -4.30
CA PHE A 135 2.13 -11.54 -5.55
C PHE A 135 2.30 -10.54 -6.69
N PHE A 136 1.38 -9.58 -6.82
CA PHE A 136 1.41 -8.55 -7.85
C PHE A 136 2.44 -7.46 -7.55
N ILE A 137 2.48 -6.96 -6.31
CA ILE A 137 3.43 -5.92 -5.88
C ILE A 137 4.87 -6.36 -6.17
N TYR A 138 5.27 -7.56 -5.72
CA TYR A 138 6.63 -8.06 -5.91
C TYR A 138 6.98 -8.34 -7.38
N ARG A 139 5.99 -8.48 -8.24
CA ARG A 139 6.20 -8.73 -9.68
C ARG A 139 6.02 -7.49 -10.53
N PHE A 140 5.53 -6.38 -9.97
CA PHE A 140 5.20 -5.18 -10.72
C PHE A 140 6.41 -4.65 -11.51
N ASN A 141 7.59 -4.64 -10.87
CA ASN A 141 8.84 -4.19 -11.50
C ASN A 141 9.56 -5.29 -12.31
N SER A 142 9.00 -6.48 -12.43
CA SER A 142 9.63 -7.56 -13.22
C SER A 142 9.59 -7.23 -14.72
N PRO A 143 10.59 -7.68 -15.51
CA PRO A 143 10.59 -7.49 -16.96
C PRO A 143 9.32 -8.02 -17.62
N ALA A 144 8.77 -9.13 -17.11
CA ALA A 144 7.53 -9.72 -17.60
C ALA A 144 6.33 -8.77 -17.41
N MET A 145 6.15 -8.20 -16.22
CA MET A 145 5.06 -7.24 -15.99
C MET A 145 5.26 -5.94 -16.76
N GLN A 146 6.49 -5.41 -16.80
CA GLN A 146 6.80 -4.24 -17.61
C GLN A 146 6.48 -4.46 -19.09
N HIS A 147 6.76 -5.64 -19.62
CA HIS A 147 6.41 -6.01 -20.99
C HIS A 147 4.90 -6.08 -21.18
N ILE A 148 4.16 -6.70 -20.25
CA ILE A 148 2.70 -6.76 -20.28
C ILE A 148 2.07 -5.35 -20.30
N PHE A 149 2.56 -4.41 -19.48
CA PHE A 149 2.03 -3.04 -19.43
C PHE A 149 2.41 -2.18 -20.64
N ARG A 150 3.54 -2.46 -21.29
CA ARG A 150 4.00 -1.71 -22.46
C ARG A 150 3.49 -2.27 -23.79
N TYR A 151 2.91 -3.46 -23.79
CA TYR A 151 2.42 -4.08 -25.02
C TYR A 151 1.03 -3.54 -25.39
N PRO A 152 0.80 -3.12 -26.64
CA PRO A 152 -0.46 -2.50 -27.06
C PRO A 152 -1.64 -3.48 -27.21
N HIS A 153 -1.42 -4.79 -27.02
CA HIS A 153 -2.43 -5.82 -27.25
C HIS A 153 -2.79 -6.56 -25.96
N ASN A 154 -4.00 -6.33 -25.48
CA ASN A 154 -4.56 -6.90 -24.25
C ASN A 154 -5.18 -8.31 -24.49
N VAL A 155 -4.41 -9.21 -25.11
CA VAL A 155 -4.89 -10.54 -25.57
C VAL A 155 -5.41 -11.40 -24.41
N TRP A 156 -4.77 -11.30 -23.24
CA TRP A 156 -5.10 -12.10 -22.06
C TRP A 156 -6.05 -11.40 -21.08
N LYS A 157 -6.63 -10.24 -21.47
CA LYS A 157 -7.42 -9.38 -20.59
C LYS A 157 -6.70 -9.02 -19.27
N VAL A 158 -5.37 -8.88 -19.34
CA VAL A 158 -4.53 -8.60 -18.17
C VAL A 158 -4.90 -7.25 -17.57
N GLU A 159 -5.22 -6.27 -18.42
CA GLU A 159 -5.68 -4.96 -18.00
C GLU A 159 -6.95 -5.04 -17.14
N GLN A 160 -7.96 -5.82 -17.55
CA GLN A 160 -9.20 -5.99 -16.79
C GLN A 160 -8.96 -6.78 -15.50
N GLY A 161 -8.06 -7.77 -15.52
CA GLY A 161 -7.66 -8.49 -14.32
C GLY A 161 -6.98 -7.57 -13.29
N ILE A 162 -6.11 -6.68 -13.77
CA ILE A 162 -5.46 -5.67 -12.94
C ILE A 162 -6.51 -4.67 -12.44
N ILE A 163 -7.35 -4.10 -13.31
CA ILE A 163 -8.41 -3.17 -12.90
C ILE A 163 -9.32 -3.80 -11.85
N SER A 164 -9.76 -5.04 -12.04
CA SER A 164 -10.59 -5.77 -11.06
C SER A 164 -9.88 -5.93 -9.72
N MET A 165 -8.56 -6.20 -9.73
CA MET A 165 -7.77 -6.27 -8.51
C MET A 165 -7.58 -4.90 -7.85
N LEU A 166 -7.37 -3.85 -8.64
CA LEU A 166 -7.19 -2.47 -8.15
C LEU A 166 -8.50 -1.89 -7.60
N ALA A 167 -9.64 -2.36 -8.09
CA ALA A 167 -10.96 -1.96 -7.62
C ALA A 167 -11.35 -2.56 -6.25
N GLY A 168 -10.64 -3.60 -5.80
CA GLY A 168 -10.84 -4.24 -4.48
C GLY A 168 -11.64 -5.54 -4.53
#